data_AF-A0A976GS15-F1
#
_entry.id   AF-A0A976GS15-F1
#
_cell.length_a   1.000
_cell.length_b   1.000
_cell.length_c   1.000
_cell.angle_alpha   90.00
_cell.angle_beta   90.00
_cell.angle_gamma   90.00
#
_symmetry.space_group_name_H-M   'P 1'
#
loop_
_entity.id
_entity.type
_entity.pdbx_description
1 polymer ?
#
loop_
_entity_poly.entity_id
_entity_poly.type
_entity_poly.pdbx_seq_one_letter_code
_entity_poly.pdbx_strand_id
1 'polypeptide(L)'
;MFETIIDNTWAWLSLEWFFPATLIRFEWGNVYYLYILLAIPIVFIVRRIGNIPIRAKIAFNLRTTYNAWRPIIWLRFIPYVILGICLFCLIIALARPQQTKVQIKQMTEGIDILLAVDVSESMLLEDLSP
;
A
#
# COMPACT_ATOMS: atom_id res chain seq x y z
N MET A 1 -35.06 -9.44 -1.52
CA MET A 1 -34.53 -8.05 -1.53
C MET A 1 -33.68 -7.73 -0.29
N PHE A 2 -33.97 -8.32 0.89
CA PHE A 2 -33.15 -8.13 2.09
C PHE A 2 -31.93 -9.09 2.21
N GLU A 3 -31.98 -10.26 1.54
CA GLU A 3 -30.88 -11.25 1.60
C GLU A 3 -29.59 -10.79 0.91
N THR A 4 -29.69 -10.00 -0.17
CA THR A 4 -28.52 -9.46 -0.88
C THR A 4 -27.70 -8.43 -0.08
N ILE A 5 -28.25 -7.89 1.01
CA ILE A 5 -27.55 -6.91 1.87
C ILE A 5 -26.67 -7.63 2.91
N ILE A 6 -27.04 -8.85 3.31
CA ILE A 6 -26.34 -9.63 4.34
C ILE A 6 -25.13 -10.38 3.76
N ASP A 7 -25.21 -10.77 2.48
CA ASP A 7 -24.19 -11.60 1.82
C ASP A 7 -22.85 -10.90 1.55
N ASN A 8 -22.76 -9.58 1.68
CA ASN A 8 -21.57 -8.82 1.26
C ASN A 8 -20.89 -8.02 2.39
N THR A 9 -21.07 -8.41 3.65
CA THR A 9 -20.41 -7.78 4.79
C THR A 9 -18.88 -7.94 4.77
N TRP A 10 -18.37 -8.95 4.08
CA TRP A 10 -16.95 -9.26 3.94
C TRP A 10 -16.36 -8.90 2.56
N ALA A 11 -17.10 -8.18 1.71
CA ALA A 11 -16.64 -7.77 0.38
C ALA A 11 -15.27 -7.07 0.39
N TRP A 12 -15.06 -6.26 1.43
CA TRP A 12 -13.84 -5.47 1.64
C TRP A 12 -12.65 -6.34 2.09
N LEU A 13 -12.89 -7.53 2.64
CA LEU A 13 -11.89 -8.53 3.01
C LEU A 13 -11.91 -9.73 2.03
N SER A 14 -12.30 -9.51 0.78
CA SER A 14 -12.24 -10.57 -0.22
C SER A 14 -10.78 -10.80 -0.64
N LEU A 15 -10.43 -12.05 -0.97
CA LEU A 15 -9.12 -12.33 -1.56
C LEU A 15 -8.98 -11.73 -2.97
N GLU A 16 -10.10 -11.29 -3.56
CA GLU A 16 -10.19 -10.78 -4.91
C GLU A 16 -9.40 -9.48 -5.13
N TRP A 17 -9.23 -8.68 -4.07
CA TRP A 17 -8.41 -7.47 -4.08
C TRP A 17 -6.94 -7.75 -4.42
N PHE A 18 -6.47 -8.97 -4.17
CA PHE A 18 -5.09 -9.38 -4.40
C PHE A 18 -4.87 -10.11 -5.72
N PHE A 19 -5.92 -10.36 -6.51
CA PHE A 19 -5.75 -10.98 -7.82
C PHE A 19 -5.07 -10.02 -8.81
N PRO A 20 -4.17 -10.51 -9.68
CA PRO A 20 -3.53 -9.69 -10.71
C PRO A 20 -4.53 -8.94 -11.59
N ALA A 21 -5.68 -9.56 -11.87
CA ALA A 21 -6.74 -8.97 -12.67
C ALA A 21 -7.32 -7.69 -12.04
N THR A 22 -7.41 -7.62 -10.70
CA THR A 22 -7.88 -6.45 -9.96
C THR A 22 -6.81 -5.37 -9.92
N LEU A 23 -5.55 -5.76 -9.68
CA LEU A 23 -4.42 -4.84 -9.64
C LEU A 23 -4.20 -4.09 -10.96
N ILE A 24 -4.39 -4.77 -12.09
CA ILE A 24 -4.23 -4.18 -13.43
C ILE A 24 -5.36 -3.17 -13.75
N ARG A 25 -6.53 -3.31 -13.12
CA ARG A 25 -7.67 -2.40 -13.33
C ARG A 25 -7.56 -1.08 -12.56
N PHE A 26 -6.61 -0.96 -11.63
CA PHE A 26 -6.44 0.29 -10.90
C PHE A 26 -5.88 1.38 -11.80
N GLU A 27 -6.54 2.54 -11.76
CA GLU A 27 -6.00 3.78 -12.29
C GLU A 27 -5.15 4.45 -11.22
N TRP A 28 -3.93 4.85 -11.58
CA TRP A 28 -2.97 5.39 -10.64
C TRP A 28 -2.93 6.91 -10.77
N GLY A 29 -3.26 7.62 -9.68
CA GLY A 29 -3.23 9.09 -9.69
C GLY A 29 -1.82 9.65 -9.94
N ASN A 30 -0.79 9.03 -9.37
CA ASN A 30 0.60 9.47 -9.50
C ASN A 30 1.53 8.29 -9.84
N VAL A 31 1.61 7.94 -11.12
CA VAL A 31 2.42 6.81 -11.62
C VAL A 31 3.91 6.94 -11.25
N TYR A 32 4.44 8.16 -11.16
CA TYR A 32 5.87 8.39 -10.90
C TYR A 32 6.37 7.77 -9.59
N TYR A 33 5.53 7.67 -8.56
CA TYR A 33 5.92 7.06 -7.28
C TYR A 33 6.17 5.56 -7.40
N LEU A 34 5.59 4.87 -8.39
CA LEU A 34 5.85 3.44 -8.60
C LEU A 34 7.32 3.18 -8.99
N TYR A 35 8.00 4.13 -9.65
CA TYR A 35 9.42 3.99 -9.96
C TYR A 35 10.30 3.99 -8.70
N ILE A 36 9.85 4.62 -7.61
CA ILE A 36 10.54 4.59 -6.31
C ILE A 36 10.55 3.18 -5.71
N LEU A 37 9.64 2.30 -6.11
CA LEU A 37 9.67 0.90 -5.68
C LEU A 37 11.00 0.22 -6.01
N LEU A 38 11.64 0.60 -7.13
CA LEU A 38 12.96 0.11 -7.52
C LEU A 38 14.08 0.62 -6.59
N ALA A 39 13.86 1.72 -5.87
CA ALA A 39 14.82 2.25 -4.91
C ALA A 39 14.86 1.42 -3.60
N ILE A 40 13.80 0.69 -3.26
CA ILE A 40 13.77 -0.15 -2.05
C ILE A 40 14.96 -1.13 -2.02
N PRO A 41 15.18 -2.00 -3.02
CA PRO A 41 16.33 -2.92 -3.00
C PRO A 41 17.68 -2.18 -2.96
N ILE A 42 17.78 -1.01 -3.60
CA ILE A 42 19.00 -0.19 -3.59
C ILE A 42 19.31 0.27 -2.16
N VAL A 43 18.31 0.76 -1.41
CA VAL A 43 18.48 1.19 -0.01
C VAL A 43 18.98 0.03 0.86
N PHE A 44 18.42 -1.17 0.68
CA PHE A 44 18.89 -2.36 1.42
C PHE A 44 20.31 -2.78 1.05
N ILE A 45 20.69 -2.69 -0.23
CA ILE A 45 22.05 -2.99 -0.70
C ILE A 45 23.05 -1.99 -0.12
N VAL A 46 22.78 -0.69 -0.25
CA VAL A 46 23.66 0.38 0.28
C VAL A 46 23.82 0.25 1.79
N ARG A 47 22.73 0.00 2.53
CA ARG A 47 22.78 -0.24 3.97
C ARG A 47 23.61 -1.48 4.32
N ARG A 48 23.52 -2.55 3.51
CA ARG A 48 24.32 -3.77 3.70
C ARG A 48 25.81 -3.50 3.50
N ILE A 49 26.18 -2.70 2.50
CA ILE A 49 27.58 -2.35 2.19
C ILE A 49 28.15 -1.39 3.25
N GLY A 50 27.40 -0.35 3.65
CA GLY A 50 27.84 0.61 4.66
C GLY A 50 27.99 0.02 6.07
N ASN A 51 27.26 -1.06 6.37
CA ASN A 51 27.37 -1.81 7.63
C ASN A 51 28.45 -2.91 7.57
N ILE A 52 29.21 -3.03 6.48
CA ILE A 52 30.39 -3.90 6.46
C ILE A 52 31.44 -3.20 7.35
N PRO A 53 31.81 -3.78 8.51
CA PRO A 53 32.85 -3.18 9.31
C PRO A 53 34.14 -3.18 8.49
N ILE A 54 34.68 -1.99 8.21
CA ILE A 54 36.00 -1.78 7.56
C ILE A 54 37.14 -2.47 8.38
N ARG A 55 36.84 -2.97 9.59
CA ARG A 55 37.69 -3.85 10.39
C ARG A 55 37.48 -5.32 10.07
N ALA A 56 37.84 -5.73 8.85
CA ALA A 56 38.28 -7.09 8.59
C ALA A 56 39.66 -7.33 9.23
N LYS A 57 39.70 -7.36 10.57
CA LYS A 57 40.80 -7.80 11.45
C LYS A 57 40.14 -7.85 12.83
N ILE A 58 39.71 -8.99 13.32
CA ILE A 58 40.59 -10.00 13.92
C ILE A 58 39.93 -11.37 13.71
N ALA A 59 40.72 -12.33 13.23
CA ALA A 59 40.36 -13.73 13.24
C ALA A 59 40.07 -14.16 14.67
N PHE A 60 38.81 -14.46 14.98
CA PHE A 60 38.51 -15.33 16.11
C PHE A 60 37.97 -16.64 15.55
N ASN A 61 38.92 -17.56 15.30
CA ASN A 61 38.66 -18.97 15.09
C ASN A 61 38.09 -19.56 16.39
N LEU A 62 36.82 -19.30 16.69
CA LEU A 62 36.05 -20.21 17.52
C LEU A 62 35.56 -21.33 16.61
N ARG A 63 36.38 -22.38 16.56
CA ARG A 63 35.96 -23.71 16.14
C ARG A 63 34.92 -24.18 17.14
N THR A 64 33.64 -23.88 16.90
CA THR A 64 32.53 -24.57 17.57
C THR A 64 31.67 -25.22 16.50
N THR A 65 31.86 -26.52 16.37
CA THR A 65 30.96 -27.43 15.68
C THR A 65 29.61 -27.34 16.38
N TYR A 66 28.68 -26.54 15.86
CA TYR A 66 27.30 -26.57 16.34
C TYR A 66 26.36 -26.72 15.15
N ASN A 67 25.61 -27.81 15.21
CA ASN A 67 24.69 -28.27 14.19
C ASN A 67 23.84 -27.14 13.63
N ALA A 68 23.76 -27.16 12.30
CA ALA A 68 22.94 -26.34 11.45
C ALA A 68 21.46 -26.33 11.89
N TRP A 69 20.69 -25.33 11.43
CA TRP A 69 19.24 -25.18 11.64
C TRP A 69 18.80 -24.57 12.98
N ARG A 70 19.30 -23.37 13.30
CA ARG A 70 18.66 -22.52 14.31
C ARG A 70 17.72 -21.50 13.64
N PRO A 71 16.38 -21.59 13.81
CA PRO A 71 15.44 -20.58 13.29
C PRO A 71 15.69 -19.19 13.88
N ILE A 72 16.41 -19.09 15.01
CA ILE A 72 16.84 -17.83 15.62
C ILE A 72 17.69 -16.95 14.68
N ILE A 73 18.38 -17.55 13.71
CA ILE A 73 19.17 -16.80 12.72
C ILE A 73 18.23 -16.04 11.77
N TRP A 74 17.05 -16.60 11.49
CA TRP A 74 16.03 -15.99 10.63
C TRP A 74 15.34 -14.80 11.28
N LEU A 75 15.24 -14.79 12.62
CA LEU A 75 14.69 -13.66 13.38
C LEU A 75 15.45 -12.35 13.12
N ARG A 76 16.72 -12.42 12.74
CA ARG A 76 17.50 -11.23 12.36
C ARG A 76 16.98 -10.54 11.11
N PHE A 77 16.34 -11.27 10.19
CA PHE A 77 15.80 -10.73 8.95
C PHE A 77 14.39 -10.13 9.10
N ILE A 78 13.65 -10.54 10.13
CA ILE A 78 12.29 -10.05 10.41
C ILE A 78 12.18 -8.52 10.37
N PRO A 79 12.99 -7.72 11.10
CA PRO A 79 12.85 -6.26 11.07
C PRO A 79 13.10 -5.66 9.68
N TYR A 80 14.00 -6.26 8.89
CA TYR A 80 14.29 -5.83 7.53
C TYR A 80 13.12 -6.13 6.58
N VAL A 81 12.52 -7.30 6.70
CA VAL A 81 11.35 -7.68 5.90
C VAL A 81 10.15 -6.81 6.24
N ILE A 82 9.88 -6.58 7.53
CA ILE A 82 8.79 -5.70 7.97
C ILE A 82 8.98 -4.28 7.43
N LEU A 83 10.20 -3.72 7.54
CA LEU A 83 10.50 -2.39 7.01
C LEU A 83 10.29 -2.35 5.48
N GLY A 84 10.71 -3.39 4.76
CA GLY A 84 10.48 -3.50 3.32
C GLY A 84 9.00 -3.52 2.95
N ILE A 85 8.18 -4.28 3.68
CA ILE A 85 6.72 -4.32 3.49
C ILE A 85 6.10 -2.95 3.82
N CYS A 86 6.51 -2.30 4.91
CA CYS A 86 6.03 -0.96 5.26
C CYS A 86 6.33 0.06 4.17
N LEU A 87 7.55 0.08 3.64
CA LEU A 87 7.94 0.96 2.53
C LEU A 87 7.14 0.65 1.25
N PHE A 88 6.98 -0.63 0.92
CA PHE A 88 6.18 -1.08 -0.21
C PHE A 88 4.74 -0.57 -0.11
N CYS A 89 4.07 -0.79 1.03
CA CYS A 89 2.71 -0.31 1.27
C CYS A 89 2.62 1.23 1.21
N LEU A 90 3.60 1.93 1.79
CA LEU A 90 3.63 3.40 1.77
C LEU A 90 3.74 3.94 0.33
N ILE A 91 4.63 3.37 -0.48
CA ILE A 91 4.81 3.79 -1.88
C ILE A 91 3.54 3.52 -2.70
N ILE A 92 2.89 2.37 -2.50
CA ILE A 92 1.62 2.06 -3.17
C ILE A 92 0.53 3.05 -2.75
N ALA A 93 0.40 3.33 -1.45
CA ALA A 93 -0.56 4.31 -0.95
C ALA A 93 -0.33 5.71 -1.56
N LEU A 94 0.94 6.09 -1.72
CA LEU A 94 1.34 7.38 -2.31
C LEU A 94 1.06 7.46 -3.82
N ALA A 95 1.16 6.33 -4.53
CA ALA A 95 0.78 6.24 -5.94
C ALA A 95 -0.74 6.38 -6.15
N ARG A 96 -1.54 6.31 -5.08
CA ARG A 96 -3.00 6.49 -5.06
C ARG A 96 -3.72 5.59 -6.07
N PRO A 97 -3.82 4.27 -5.81
CA PRO A 97 -4.64 3.39 -6.64
C PRO A 97 -6.11 3.77 -6.51
N GLN A 98 -6.77 3.98 -7.63
CA GLN A 98 -8.18 4.35 -7.72
C GLN A 98 -8.94 3.32 -8.54
N GLN A 99 -10.16 2.99 -8.11
CA GLN A 99 -11.06 2.14 -8.86
C GLN A 99 -12.14 3.00 -9.52
N THR A 100 -12.06 3.14 -10.83
CA THR A 100 -13.08 3.82 -11.62
C THR A 100 -14.27 2.90 -11.82
N LYS A 101 -15.42 3.27 -11.25
CA LYS A 101 -16.69 2.63 -11.58
C LYS A 101 -17.14 3.18 -12.93
N VAL A 102 -17.06 2.35 -13.97
CA VAL A 102 -17.63 2.69 -15.28
C VAL A 102 -19.15 2.80 -15.11
N GLN A 103 -19.64 4.02 -14.96
CA GLN A 103 -21.07 4.28 -14.96
C GLN A 103 -21.53 4.26 -16.42
N ILE A 104 -22.33 3.25 -16.76
CA ILE A 104 -23.01 3.21 -18.05
C ILE A 104 -24.02 4.35 -18.04
N LYS A 105 -23.75 5.40 -18.80
CA LYS A 105 -24.69 6.51 -18.99
C LYS A 105 -25.89 6.00 -19.79
N GLN A 106 -26.90 5.49 -19.09
CA GLN A 106 -28.21 5.24 -19.67
C GLN A 106 -28.99 6.55 -19.60
N MET A 107 -29.27 7.13 -20.77
CA MET A 107 -30.18 8.29 -20.84
C MET A 107 -31.61 7.77 -20.75
N THR A 108 -32.08 7.60 -19.52
CA THR A 108 -33.49 7.38 -19.18
C THR A 108 -34.22 8.73 -19.16
N GLU A 109 -35.55 8.71 -19.28
CA GLU A 109 -36.42 9.89 -19.14
C GLU A 109 -35.95 10.79 -17.98
N GLY A 110 -35.83 12.08 -18.28
CA GLY A 110 -35.06 13.05 -17.49
C GLY A 110 -35.51 13.13 -16.04
N ILE A 111 -34.56 12.95 -15.13
CA ILE A 111 -34.75 13.30 -13.72
C ILE A 111 -34.45 14.80 -13.60
N ASP A 112 -35.44 15.59 -13.23
CA ASP A 112 -35.23 16.99 -12.88
C ASP A 112 -34.55 17.07 -11.51
N ILE A 113 -33.26 17.43 -11.49
CA ILE A 113 -32.50 17.64 -10.26
C ILE A 113 -32.64 19.10 -9.85
N LEU A 114 -33.51 19.37 -8.87
CA LEU A 114 -33.56 20.68 -8.21
C LEU A 114 -32.45 20.75 -7.16
N LEU A 115 -31.40 21.53 -7.42
CA LEU A 115 -30.37 21.83 -6.44
C LEU A 115 -30.82 23.03 -5.60
N ALA A 116 -31.24 22.79 -4.37
CA ALA A 116 -31.47 23.83 -3.38
C ALA A 116 -30.22 23.94 -2.49
N VAL A 117 -29.53 25.09 -2.54
CA VAL A 117 -28.37 25.40 -1.68
C VAL A 117 -28.83 26.39 -0.62
N ASP A 118 -28.61 26.07 0.65
CA ASP A 118 -28.89 26.97 1.77
C ASP A 118 -27.82 28.07 1.86
N VAL A 119 -28.25 29.28 2.20
CA VAL A 119 -27.39 30.47 2.36
C VAL A 119 -27.54 31.03 3.77
N SER A 120 -27.52 30.14 4.77
CA SER A 120 -27.56 30.50 6.19
C SER A 120 -26.21 31.03 6.67
N GLU A 121 -26.22 31.85 7.73
CA GLU A 121 -24.97 32.40 8.30
C GLU A 121 -23.98 31.32 8.76
N SER A 122 -24.45 30.11 9.10
CA SER A 122 -23.58 28.96 9.39
C SER A 122 -22.77 28.49 8.19
N MET A 123 -23.21 28.74 6.95
CA MET A 123 -22.48 28.39 5.73
C MET A 123 -21.39 29.42 5.38
N LEU A 124 -21.37 30.59 6.03
CA LEU A 124 -20.30 31.59 5.90
C LEU A 124 -19.08 31.26 6.77
N LEU A 125 -19.19 30.27 7.68
CA LEU A 125 -18.04 29.72 8.37
C LEU A 125 -17.27 28.84 7.37
N GLU A 126 -16.18 29.39 6.84
CA GLU A 126 -15.30 28.68 5.91
C GLU A 126 -14.57 27.53 6.60
N ASP A 127 -15.11 26.31 6.47
CA ASP A 127 -14.39 25.07 6.81
C ASP A 127 -13.38 24.67 5.72
N LEU A 128 -13.51 25.25 4.52
CA LEU A 128 -12.68 24.96 3.36
C LEU A 128 -12.07 26.27 2.83
N SER A 129 -10.78 26.24 2.52
CA SER A 129 -10.10 27.34 1.84
C SER A 129 -10.53 27.43 0.37
N PRO A 130 -10.70 28.65 -0.18
CA PRO A 130 -11.07 28.85 -1.59
C PRO A 130 -10.05 28.34 -2.59
#